data_AF-A0A645GD23-F1
#
_entry.id   AF-A0A645GD23-F1
#
_cell.length_a   1.000
_cell.length_b   1.000
_cell.length_c   1.000
_cell.angle_alpha   90.00
_cell.angle_beta   90.00
_cell.angle_gamma   90.00
#
_symmetry.space_group_name_H-M   'P 1'
#
loop_
_entity.id
_entity.type
_entity.pdbx_description
1 polymer ?
#
loop_
_entity_poly.entity_id
_entity_poly.type
_entity_poly.pdbx_seq_one_letter_code
_entity_poly.pdbx_strand_id
1 'polypeptide(L)'
;MIAERLYTEELNEIKSKQSRVQEVDIELSELVEAAKVEDTDENNALYEVIKKNEEDEPQDSFENKTVKSELKNARKGTTEYDLLKKVDELMAEKAMLGKAIKAEEKTLKEMVYDRIMSLTNEEIDGLVHEKWFGNVAADLVNLVTIPLKAELSTLDMLNKRYANTLSELDTEIRTLEETFETLMSEMVVE
;
A
#
# COMPACT_ATOMS: atom_id res chain seq x y z
N MET A 1 2.30 -21.10 -12.46
CA MET A 1 3.03 -22.30 -12.91
C MET A 1 3.44 -22.25 -14.38
N ILE A 2 2.53 -22.36 -15.37
CA ILE A 2 2.93 -22.30 -16.80
C ILE A 2 3.52 -20.92 -17.14
N ALA A 3 2.81 -19.84 -16.79
CA ALA A 3 3.32 -18.48 -16.95
C ALA A 3 4.68 -18.28 -16.23
N GLU A 4 4.78 -18.75 -14.99
CA GLU A 4 5.98 -18.60 -14.16
C GLU A 4 7.20 -19.34 -14.71
N ARG A 5 7.00 -20.47 -15.41
CA ARG A 5 8.07 -21.31 -15.96
C ARG A 5 8.47 -20.96 -17.38
N LEU A 6 7.48 -20.62 -18.23
CA LEU A 6 7.69 -20.47 -19.66
C LEU A 6 7.65 -19.02 -20.13
N TYR A 7 7.09 -18.12 -19.31
CA TYR A 7 6.89 -16.70 -19.62
C TYR A 7 7.36 -15.81 -18.46
N THR A 8 8.50 -16.18 -17.87
CA THR A 8 9.08 -15.48 -16.71
C THR A 8 9.48 -14.05 -17.06
N GLU A 9 9.97 -13.82 -18.28
CA GLU A 9 10.38 -12.49 -18.75
C GLU A 9 9.18 -11.55 -18.86
N GLU A 10 8.10 -12.00 -19.52
CA GLU A 10 6.85 -11.24 -19.66
C GLU A 10 6.21 -10.96 -18.30
N LEU A 11 6.25 -11.92 -17.38
CA LEU A 11 5.80 -11.71 -16.00
C LEU A 11 6.66 -10.67 -15.26
N ASN A 12 7.97 -10.68 -15.46
CA ASN A 12 8.87 -9.72 -14.82
C ASN A 12 8.68 -8.31 -15.41
N GLU A 13 8.41 -8.18 -16.71
CA GLU A 13 8.08 -6.91 -17.33
C GLU A 13 6.78 -6.32 -16.76
N ILE A 14 5.73 -7.14 -16.66
CA ILE A 14 4.45 -6.72 -16.06
C ILE A 14 4.68 -6.29 -14.61
N LYS A 15 5.43 -7.07 -13.82
CA LYS A 15 5.76 -6.73 -12.42
C LYS A 15 6.54 -5.43 -12.32
N SER A 16 7.53 -5.20 -13.19
CA SER A 16 8.31 -3.96 -13.21
C SER A 16 7.42 -2.75 -13.48
N LYS A 17 6.49 -2.85 -14.44
CA LYS A 17 5.51 -1.80 -14.73
C LYS A 17 4.55 -1.58 -13.56
N GLN A 18 4.12 -2.64 -12.88
CA GLN A 18 3.30 -2.54 -11.67
C GLN A 18 4.04 -1.83 -10.52
N SER A 19 5.32 -2.16 -10.30
CA SER A 19 6.16 -1.45 -9.33
C SER A 19 6.30 0.02 -9.68
N ARG A 20 6.52 0.36 -10.97
CA ARG A 20 6.58 1.77 -11.40
C ARG A 20 5.25 2.50 -11.17
N VAL A 21 4.11 1.84 -11.38
CA VAL A 21 2.79 2.44 -11.06
C VAL A 21 2.67 2.74 -9.56
N GLN A 22 3.16 1.85 -8.68
CA GLN A 22 3.15 2.09 -7.24
C GLN A 22 4.06 3.25 -6.85
N GLU A 23 5.25 3.35 -7.45
CA GLU A 23 6.15 4.49 -7.25
C GLU A 23 5.51 5.81 -7.69
N VAL A 24 4.90 5.84 -8.88
CA VAL A 24 4.18 7.02 -9.37
C VAL A 24 3.02 7.40 -8.45
N ASP A 25 2.32 6.42 -7.85
CA ASP A 25 1.26 6.68 -6.89
C ASP A 25 1.79 7.31 -5.60
N ILE A 26 2.94 6.84 -5.11
CA ILE A 26 3.62 7.46 -3.96
C ILE A 26 4.05 8.89 -4.31
N GLU A 27 4.69 9.10 -5.46
CA GLU A 27 5.13 10.44 -5.91
C GLU A 27 3.94 11.42 -6.03
N LEU A 28 2.81 10.97 -6.58
CA LEU A 28 1.60 11.77 -6.69
C LEU A 28 1.00 12.09 -5.31
N SER A 29 0.94 11.12 -4.39
CA SER A 29 0.47 11.34 -3.03
C SER A 29 1.36 12.31 -2.25
N GLU A 30 2.69 12.20 -2.38
CA GLU A 30 3.63 13.15 -1.76
C GLU A 30 3.40 14.58 -2.28
N LEU A 31 3.16 14.76 -3.58
CA LEU A 31 2.84 16.06 -4.16
C LEU A 31 1.50 16.62 -3.68
N VAL A 32 0.49 15.76 -3.46
CA VAL A 32 -0.79 16.19 -2.88
C VAL A 32 -0.60 16.68 -1.45
N GLU A 33 0.15 15.94 -0.63
CA GLU A 33 0.42 16.35 0.76
C GLU A 33 1.24 17.64 0.82
N ALA A 34 2.26 17.79 -0.03
CA ALA A 34 3.03 19.03 -0.14
C ALA A 34 2.14 20.22 -0.55
N ALA A 35 1.23 20.00 -1.50
CA ALA A 35 0.29 21.03 -1.95
C ALA A 35 -0.75 21.42 -0.89
N LYS A 36 -0.99 20.61 0.15
CA LYS A 36 -1.86 20.96 1.29
C LYS A 36 -1.15 21.84 2.34
N VAL A 37 0.17 22.00 2.27
CA VAL A 37 0.93 22.83 3.22
C VAL A 37 0.86 24.29 2.80
N GLU A 38 0.14 25.11 3.57
CA GLU A 38 0.00 26.55 3.34
C GLU A 38 1.36 27.27 3.21
N ASP A 39 1.39 28.38 2.46
CA ASP A 39 2.57 29.23 2.23
C ASP A 39 3.76 28.56 1.52
N THR A 40 3.54 27.43 0.82
CA THR A 40 4.54 26.77 -0.02
C THR A 40 4.37 27.07 -1.50
N ASP A 41 5.44 26.94 -2.29
CA ASP A 41 5.38 27.06 -3.75
C ASP A 41 4.47 25.97 -4.34
N GLU A 42 4.47 24.78 -3.74
CA GLU A 42 3.63 23.65 -4.07
C GLU A 42 2.14 23.93 -3.84
N ASN A 43 1.78 24.53 -2.71
CA ASN A 43 0.40 24.93 -2.43
C ASN A 43 -0.08 25.98 -3.43
N ASN A 44 0.72 27.03 -3.67
CA ASN A 44 0.40 28.07 -4.64
C ASN A 44 0.21 27.52 -6.06
N ALA A 45 0.97 26.50 -6.44
CA ALA A 45 0.94 25.93 -7.79
C ALA A 45 -0.09 24.81 -7.98
N LEU A 46 -0.34 23.99 -6.95
CA LEU A 46 -1.02 22.70 -7.11
C LEU A 46 -2.32 22.57 -6.30
N TYR A 47 -2.59 23.42 -5.31
CA TYR A 47 -3.76 23.24 -4.44
C TYR A 47 -5.09 23.27 -5.20
N GLU A 48 -5.24 24.21 -6.15
CA GLU A 48 -6.48 24.36 -6.94
C GLU A 48 -6.72 23.20 -7.93
N VAL A 49 -5.70 22.38 -8.20
CA VAL A 49 -5.84 21.22 -9.09
C VAL A 49 -6.02 19.90 -8.34
N ILE A 50 -6.03 19.94 -7.00
CA ILE A 50 -6.45 18.82 -6.15
C ILE A 50 -7.96 18.64 -6.30
N LYS A 51 -8.41 17.38 -6.36
CA LYS A 51 -9.83 17.06 -6.37
C LYS A 51 -10.46 17.46 -5.03
N LYS A 52 -11.57 18.20 -5.06
CA LYS A 52 -12.30 18.63 -3.85
C LYS A 52 -13.60 17.85 -3.66
N ASN A 53 -14.05 17.68 -2.41
CA ASN A 53 -15.34 17.05 -2.08
C ASN A 53 -16.50 18.06 -2.16
N GLU A 54 -17.72 17.67 -1.76
CA GLU A 54 -18.90 18.55 -1.79
C GLU A 54 -18.79 19.76 -0.83
N GLU A 55 -17.89 19.68 0.16
CA GLU A 55 -17.60 20.70 1.17
C GLU A 55 -16.38 21.56 0.80
N ASP A 56 -15.87 21.43 -0.43
CA ASP A 56 -14.69 22.11 -0.98
C ASP A 56 -13.35 21.72 -0.29
N GLU A 57 -13.33 20.60 0.44
CA GLU A 57 -12.12 20.10 1.09
C GLU A 57 -11.23 19.30 0.12
N PRO A 58 -9.90 19.48 0.14
CA PRO A 58 -8.96 18.78 -0.73
C PRO A 58 -8.88 17.28 -0.40
N GLN A 59 -9.02 16.44 -1.42
CA GLN A 59 -8.86 14.98 -1.33
C GLN A 59 -7.41 14.53 -1.59
N ASP A 60 -7.22 13.22 -1.80
CA ASP A 60 -5.90 12.57 -1.94
C ASP A 60 -5.46 12.37 -3.39
N SER A 61 -6.04 13.13 -4.34
CA SER A 61 -5.71 12.96 -5.76
C SER A 61 -5.93 14.24 -6.56
N PHE A 62 -5.16 14.40 -7.64
CA PHE A 62 -5.33 15.49 -8.60
C PHE A 62 -6.47 15.22 -9.59
N GLU A 63 -7.13 16.29 -10.01
CA GLU A 63 -8.13 16.23 -11.07
C GLU A 63 -7.50 16.51 -12.45
N ASN A 64 -7.48 15.49 -13.32
CA ASN A 64 -6.76 15.56 -14.61
C ASN A 64 -7.20 16.74 -15.50
N LYS A 65 -8.47 17.14 -15.42
CA LYS A 65 -9.01 18.23 -16.24
C LYS A 65 -8.51 19.59 -15.76
N THR A 66 -8.47 19.81 -14.46
CA THR A 66 -8.02 21.08 -13.86
C THR A 66 -6.51 21.22 -14.03
N VAL A 67 -5.73 20.17 -13.76
CA VAL A 67 -4.28 20.13 -14.04
C VAL A 67 -3.97 20.58 -15.48
N LYS A 68 -4.66 20.02 -16.47
CA LYS A 68 -4.45 20.37 -17.88
C LYS A 68 -4.93 21.75 -18.27
N SER A 69 -5.93 22.29 -17.57
CA SER A 69 -6.40 23.66 -17.76
C SER A 69 -5.36 24.64 -17.25
N GLU A 70 -4.93 24.47 -15.99
CA GLU A 70 -3.95 25.35 -15.35
C GLU A 70 -2.59 25.27 -16.03
N LEU A 71 -2.15 24.08 -16.45
CA LEU A 71 -0.90 23.93 -17.20
C LEU A 71 -0.85 24.73 -18.52
N LYS A 72 -2.01 24.98 -19.15
CA LYS A 72 -2.09 25.80 -20.37
C LYS A 72 -2.03 27.30 -20.07
N ASN A 73 -2.52 27.70 -18.91
CA ASN A 73 -2.54 29.09 -18.46
C ASN A 73 -1.20 29.48 -17.80
N ALA A 74 -0.51 28.52 -17.19
CA ALA A 74 0.77 28.69 -16.53
C ALA A 74 1.87 29.13 -17.52
N ARG A 75 2.70 30.06 -17.07
CA ARG A 75 3.79 30.61 -17.87
C ARG A 75 4.99 29.66 -17.85
N LYS A 76 5.44 29.22 -19.03
CA LYS A 76 6.65 28.38 -19.16
C LYS A 76 7.86 28.99 -18.43
N GLY A 77 8.55 28.15 -17.67
CA GLY A 77 9.75 28.53 -16.90
C GLY A 77 9.45 29.12 -15.51
N THR A 78 8.21 29.07 -15.05
CA THR A 78 7.87 29.30 -13.63
C THR A 78 7.85 27.98 -12.86
N THR A 79 8.07 28.05 -11.54
CA THR A 79 7.93 26.91 -10.62
C THR A 79 6.56 26.26 -10.75
N GLU A 80 5.50 27.07 -10.87
CA GLU A 80 4.12 26.62 -11.11
C GLU A 80 4.00 25.74 -12.35
N TYR A 81 4.55 26.18 -13.49
CA TYR A 81 4.51 25.41 -14.73
C TYR A 81 5.23 24.08 -14.60
N ASP A 82 6.41 24.06 -13.96
CA ASP A 82 7.21 22.86 -13.80
C ASP A 82 6.52 21.83 -12.89
N LEU A 83 5.88 22.29 -11.80
CA LEU A 83 5.11 21.43 -10.89
C LEU A 83 3.85 20.87 -11.57
N LEU A 84 3.05 21.71 -12.24
CA LEU A 84 1.86 21.27 -12.97
C LEU A 84 2.22 20.28 -14.09
N LYS A 85 3.34 20.53 -14.78
CA LYS A 85 3.85 19.63 -15.82
C LYS A 85 4.27 18.29 -15.24
N LYS A 86 4.96 18.27 -14.09
CA LYS A 86 5.33 17.03 -13.41
C LYS A 86 4.09 16.20 -13.05
N VAL A 87 3.05 16.83 -12.50
CA VAL A 87 1.79 16.13 -12.19
C VAL A 87 1.12 15.58 -13.45
N ASP A 88 1.02 16.36 -14.53
CA ASP A 88 0.42 15.88 -15.80
C ASP A 88 1.19 14.70 -16.39
N GLU A 89 2.53 14.76 -16.39
CA GLU A 89 3.40 13.69 -16.87
C GLU A 89 3.26 12.42 -16.05
N LEU A 90 3.26 12.52 -14.71
CA LEU A 90 3.05 11.38 -13.81
C LEU A 90 1.65 10.74 -13.99
N MET A 91 0.60 11.55 -14.10
CA MET A 91 -0.75 11.06 -14.37
C MET A 91 -0.85 10.37 -15.75
N ALA A 92 -0.18 10.92 -16.76
CA ALA A 92 -0.13 10.33 -18.10
C ALA A 92 0.67 9.03 -18.10
N GLU A 93 1.82 8.99 -17.44
CA GLU A 93 2.64 7.79 -17.25
C GLU A 93 1.82 6.67 -16.59
N LYS A 94 1.18 6.94 -15.45
CA LYS A 94 0.29 5.98 -14.77
C LYS A 94 -0.79 5.43 -15.70
N ALA A 95 -1.45 6.30 -16.46
CA ALA A 95 -2.51 5.89 -17.38
C ALA A 95 -1.97 5.04 -18.55
N MET A 96 -0.79 5.35 -19.06
CA MET A 96 -0.13 4.57 -20.12
C MET A 96 0.31 3.20 -19.60
N LEU A 97 1.01 3.15 -18.47
CA LEU A 97 1.45 1.91 -17.83
C LEU A 97 0.25 1.03 -17.49
N GLY A 98 -0.81 1.59 -16.91
CA GLY A 98 -2.02 0.84 -16.59
C GLY A 98 -2.73 0.22 -17.80
N LYS A 99 -2.63 0.86 -18.99
CA LYS A 99 -3.11 0.27 -20.25
C LYS A 99 -2.18 -0.82 -20.76
N ALA A 100 -0.86 -0.59 -20.71
CA ALA A 100 0.15 -1.55 -21.13
C ALA A 100 0.06 -2.85 -20.31
N ILE A 101 -0.01 -2.74 -18.98
CA ILE A 101 -0.18 -3.88 -18.06
C ILE A 101 -1.40 -4.71 -18.45
N LYS A 102 -2.58 -4.08 -18.63
CA LYS A 102 -3.80 -4.81 -19.01
C LYS A 102 -3.70 -5.50 -20.36
N ALA A 103 -3.03 -4.87 -21.33
CA ALA A 103 -2.83 -5.45 -22.65
C ALA A 103 -1.88 -6.65 -22.59
N GLU A 104 -0.76 -6.50 -21.90
CA GLU A 104 0.26 -7.54 -21.73
C GLU A 104 -0.25 -8.71 -20.90
N GLU A 105 -1.01 -8.48 -19.83
CA GLU A 105 -1.67 -9.53 -19.06
C GLU A 105 -2.65 -10.33 -19.92
N LYS A 106 -3.38 -9.65 -20.82
CA LYS A 106 -4.29 -10.31 -21.75
C LYS A 106 -3.51 -11.15 -22.76
N THR A 107 -2.46 -10.59 -23.38
CA THR A 107 -1.60 -11.30 -24.33
C THR A 107 -0.92 -12.50 -23.67
N LEU A 108 -0.38 -12.34 -22.47
CA LEU A 108 0.21 -13.42 -21.69
C LEU A 108 -0.80 -14.55 -21.43
N LYS A 109 -2.04 -14.18 -21.08
CA LYS A 109 -3.10 -15.15 -20.87
C LYS A 109 -3.44 -15.94 -22.14
N GLU A 110 -3.49 -15.26 -23.29
CA GLU A 110 -3.68 -15.89 -24.61
C GLU A 110 -2.51 -16.83 -24.95
N MET A 111 -1.27 -16.39 -24.78
CA MET A 111 -0.08 -17.23 -24.98
C MET A 111 -0.08 -18.47 -24.10
N VAL A 112 -0.48 -18.33 -22.82
CA VAL A 112 -0.62 -19.48 -21.91
C VAL A 112 -1.69 -20.45 -22.40
N TYR A 113 -2.83 -19.96 -22.90
CA TYR A 113 -3.87 -20.84 -23.44
C TYR A 113 -3.41 -21.61 -24.68
N ASP A 114 -2.78 -20.92 -25.62
CA ASP A 114 -2.22 -21.56 -26.82
C ASP A 114 -1.13 -22.57 -26.45
N ARG A 115 -0.33 -22.26 -25.42
CA ARG A 115 0.71 -23.16 -24.95
C ARG A 115 0.13 -24.43 -24.35
N ILE A 116 -0.93 -24.34 -23.56
CA ILE A 116 -1.62 -25.50 -22.98
C ILE A 116 -2.05 -26.50 -24.07
N MET A 117 -2.49 -26.01 -25.23
CA MET A 117 -2.90 -26.87 -26.35
C MET A 117 -1.73 -27.58 -27.06
N SER A 118 -0.50 -27.12 -26.84
CA SER A 118 0.71 -27.58 -27.53
C SER A 118 1.82 -28.08 -26.59
N LEU A 119 1.49 -28.32 -25.32
CA LEU A 119 2.45 -28.87 -24.34
C LEU A 119 2.90 -30.28 -24.76
N THR A 120 4.19 -30.52 -24.63
CA THR A 120 4.78 -31.86 -24.80
C THR A 120 4.60 -32.71 -23.54
N ASN A 121 4.69 -34.04 -23.65
CA ASN A 121 4.54 -34.93 -22.51
C ASN A 121 5.59 -34.65 -21.42
N GLU A 122 6.82 -34.36 -21.82
CA GLU A 122 7.93 -34.03 -20.93
C GLU A 122 7.66 -32.73 -20.14
N GLU A 123 7.07 -31.73 -20.80
CA GLU A 123 6.67 -30.49 -20.14
C GLU A 123 5.50 -30.72 -19.19
N ILE A 124 4.54 -31.58 -19.56
CA ILE A 124 3.42 -31.95 -18.69
C ILE A 124 3.96 -32.64 -17.43
N ASP A 125 4.88 -33.59 -17.55
CA ASP A 125 5.47 -34.29 -16.42
C ASP A 125 6.20 -33.33 -15.47
N GLY A 126 6.98 -32.39 -16.02
CA GLY A 126 7.65 -31.35 -15.24
C GLY A 126 6.66 -30.44 -14.50
N LEU A 127 5.60 -30.01 -15.19
CA LEU A 127 4.54 -29.19 -14.60
C LEU A 127 3.78 -29.93 -13.50
N VAL A 128 3.40 -31.19 -13.73
CA VAL A 128 2.70 -32.01 -12.73
C VAL A 128 3.58 -32.25 -11.51
N HIS A 129 4.86 -32.58 -11.71
CA HIS A 129 5.79 -32.77 -10.60
C HIS A 129 5.88 -31.50 -9.73
N GLU A 130 6.04 -30.33 -10.35
CA GLU A 130 6.08 -29.06 -9.60
C GLU A 130 4.77 -28.77 -8.87
N LYS A 131 3.63 -29.00 -9.52
CA LYS A 131 2.31 -28.78 -8.89
C LYS A 131 2.13 -29.62 -7.62
N TRP A 132 2.57 -30.87 -7.64
CA TRP A 132 2.34 -31.82 -6.55
C TRP A 132 3.43 -31.79 -5.49
N PHE A 133 4.68 -31.54 -5.88
CA PHE A 133 5.84 -31.65 -5.00
C PHE A 133 6.56 -30.34 -4.72
N GLY A 134 6.27 -29.26 -5.47
CA GLY A 134 6.99 -27.98 -5.36
C GLY A 134 6.91 -27.34 -3.98
N ASN A 135 5.78 -27.49 -3.29
CA ASN A 135 5.57 -26.90 -1.96
C ASN A 135 5.82 -27.87 -0.79
N VAL A 136 6.12 -29.15 -1.06
CA VAL A 136 6.18 -30.18 0.00
C VAL A 136 7.18 -29.85 1.10
N ALA A 137 8.34 -29.28 0.75
CA ALA A 137 9.33 -28.88 1.74
C ALA A 137 8.83 -27.72 2.63
N ALA A 138 8.18 -26.73 2.03
CA ALA A 138 7.59 -25.61 2.76
C ALA A 138 6.43 -26.08 3.65
N ASP A 139 5.58 -26.97 3.13
CA ASP A 139 4.45 -27.54 3.86
C ASP A 139 4.91 -28.36 5.07
N LEU A 140 5.98 -29.13 4.93
CA LEU A 140 6.62 -29.84 6.04
C LEU A 140 7.14 -28.89 7.14
N VAL A 141 7.77 -27.78 6.75
CA VAL A 141 8.22 -26.76 7.70
C VAL A 141 7.02 -26.06 8.36
N ASN A 142 5.99 -25.75 7.59
CA ASN A 142 4.77 -25.11 8.07
C ASN A 142 4.00 -26.00 9.06
N LEU A 143 4.03 -27.32 8.86
CA LEU A 143 3.42 -28.28 9.78
C LEU A 143 3.96 -28.16 11.21
N VAL A 144 5.25 -27.84 11.36
CA VAL A 144 5.89 -27.64 12.68
C VAL A 144 5.79 -26.19 13.13
N THR A 145 6.02 -25.22 12.23
CA THR A 145 6.12 -23.81 12.60
C THR A 145 4.77 -23.16 12.90
N ILE A 146 3.68 -23.57 12.24
CA ILE A 146 2.34 -23.00 12.51
C ILE A 146 1.90 -23.30 13.96
N PRO A 147 1.91 -24.55 14.44
CA PRO A 147 1.57 -24.85 15.83
C PRO A 147 2.48 -24.14 16.83
N LEU A 148 3.79 -24.10 16.59
CA LEU A 148 4.72 -23.41 17.49
C LEU A 148 4.44 -21.91 17.60
N LYS A 149 4.11 -21.25 16.49
CA LYS A 149 3.72 -19.84 16.51
C LYS A 149 2.41 -19.63 17.26
N ALA A 150 1.45 -20.54 17.13
CA ALA A 150 0.20 -20.50 17.88
C ALA A 150 0.46 -20.63 19.40
N GLU A 151 1.30 -21.57 19.81
CA GLU A 151 1.70 -21.74 21.22
C GLU A 151 2.44 -20.51 21.76
N LEU A 152 3.39 -19.95 20.99
CA LEU A 152 4.08 -18.71 21.35
C LEU A 152 3.12 -17.52 21.50
N SER A 153 2.11 -17.41 20.63
CA SER A 153 1.09 -16.38 20.75
C SER A 153 0.23 -16.55 22.01
N THR A 154 -0.09 -17.79 22.38
CA THR A 154 -0.78 -18.10 23.64
C THR A 154 0.09 -17.70 24.83
N LEU A 155 1.39 -18.00 24.79
CA LEU A 155 2.32 -17.65 25.85
C LEU A 155 2.47 -16.13 26.00
N ASP A 156 2.57 -15.39 24.89
CA ASP A 156 2.61 -13.91 24.90
C ASP A 156 1.33 -13.31 25.48
N MET A 157 0.16 -13.86 25.11
CA MET A 157 -1.12 -13.44 25.70
C MET A 157 -1.13 -13.67 27.21
N LEU A 158 -0.71 -14.84 27.69
CA LEU A 158 -0.64 -15.16 29.12
C LEU A 158 0.34 -14.24 29.83
N ASN A 159 1.53 -14.03 29.27
CA ASN A 159 2.53 -13.13 29.81
C ASN A 159 1.99 -11.70 29.97
N LYS A 160 1.30 -11.16 28.95
CA LYS A 160 0.64 -9.85 29.02
C LYS A 160 -0.47 -9.82 30.08
N ARG A 161 -1.29 -10.86 30.16
CA ARG A 161 -2.42 -10.94 31.09
C ARG A 161 -1.98 -11.01 32.55
N TYR A 162 -0.86 -11.67 32.81
CA TYR A 162 -0.32 -11.86 34.16
C TYR A 162 0.91 -10.98 34.46
N ALA A 163 1.20 -10.00 33.59
CA ALA A 163 2.31 -9.07 33.77
C ALA A 163 2.15 -8.22 35.03
N ASN A 164 0.91 -7.82 35.33
CA ASN A 164 0.58 -7.09 36.54
C ASN A 164 0.04 -8.08 37.57
N THR A 165 0.68 -8.12 38.73
CA THR A 165 0.20 -8.92 39.85
C THR A 165 -1.03 -8.28 40.48
N LEU A 166 -1.89 -9.09 41.11
CA LEU A 166 -3.05 -8.58 41.84
C LEU A 166 -2.65 -7.56 42.92
N SER A 167 -1.50 -7.79 43.56
CA SER A 167 -0.96 -6.87 44.58
C SER A 167 -0.54 -5.52 43.99
N GLU A 168 -0.04 -5.48 42.76
CA GLU A 168 0.31 -4.22 42.08
C GLU A 168 -0.97 -3.47 41.68
N LEU A 169 -1.96 -4.17 41.15
CA LEU A 169 -3.27 -3.59 40.83
C LEU A 169 -3.98 -3.03 42.07
N ASP A 170 -3.99 -3.77 43.18
CA ASP A 170 -4.55 -3.29 44.45
C ASP A 170 -3.81 -2.06 44.98
N THR A 171 -2.49 -1.99 44.75
CA THR A 171 -1.69 -0.82 45.14
C THR A 171 -2.05 0.39 44.28
N GLU A 172 -2.13 0.22 42.95
CA GLU A 172 -2.54 1.29 42.03
C GLU A 172 -3.96 1.79 42.32
N ILE A 173 -4.91 0.90 42.61
CA ILE A 173 -6.29 1.26 42.96
C ILE A 173 -6.29 2.13 44.22
N ARG A 174 -5.57 1.73 45.28
CA ARG A 174 -5.47 2.53 46.51
C ARG A 174 -4.86 3.90 46.26
N THR A 175 -3.76 3.96 45.50
CA THR A 175 -3.13 5.24 45.16
C THR A 175 -4.09 6.13 44.35
N LEU A 176 -4.83 5.56 43.40
CA LEU A 176 -5.81 6.30 42.62
C LEU A 176 -6.96 6.82 43.51
N GLU A 177 -7.48 5.99 44.41
CA GLU A 177 -8.51 6.37 45.39
C GLU A 177 -8.03 7.53 46.28
N GLU A 178 -6.80 7.45 46.80
CA GLU A 178 -6.19 8.52 47.61
C GLU A 178 -6.04 9.83 46.82
N THR A 179 -5.61 9.76 45.55
CA THR A 179 -5.51 10.95 44.70
C THR A 179 -6.87 11.55 44.38
N PHE A 180 -7.89 10.71 44.19
CA PHE A 180 -9.26 11.15 43.92
C PHE A 180 -9.88 11.81 45.15
N GLU A 181 -9.70 11.24 46.34
CA GLU A 181 -10.10 11.87 47.62
C GLU A 181 -9.41 13.22 47.83
N THR A 182 -8.12 13.30 47.51
CA THR A 182 -7.37 14.57 47.57
C THR A 182 -7.99 15.61 46.64
N LEU A 183 -8.25 15.27 45.37
CA LEU A 183 -8.90 16.17 44.42
C LEU A 183 -10.32 16.57 44.85
N MET A 184 -11.11 15.64 45.40
CA MET A 184 -12.43 15.97 45.96
C MET A 184 -12.31 16.95 47.13
N SER A 185 -11.35 16.75 48.03
CA SER A 185 -11.12 17.66 49.15
C SER A 185 -10.66 19.06 48.71
N GLU A 186 -9.90 19.16 47.61
CA GLU A 186 -9.49 20.43 47.01
C GLU A 186 -10.64 21.14 46.28
N MET A 187 -11.64 20.39 45.80
CA MET A 187 -12.85 20.95 45.18
C MET A 187 -13.92 21.40 46.18
N VAL A 188 -13.86 20.92 47.42
CA VAL A 188 -14.71 21.43 48.51
C VAL A 188 -14.07 22.71 49.04
N VAL A 189 -14.46 23.84 48.44
CA VAL A 189 -14.14 25.18 48.93
C VAL A 189 -14.90 25.40 50.25
N GLU A 190 -14.17 25.64 51.36
CA GLU A 190 -14.75 26.21 52.59
C GLU A 190 -15.36 27.61 52.36
#